data_AF-A0A536RJ64-F1
#
_entry.id   AF-A0A536RJ64-F1
#
_cell.length_a   1.000
_cell.length_b   1.000
_cell.length_c   1.000
_cell.angle_alpha   90.00
_cell.angle_beta   90.00
_cell.angle_gamma   90.00
#
_symmetry.space_group_name_H-M   'P 1'
#
loop_
_entity.id
_entity.type
_entity.pdbx_description
1 polymer ?
#
loop_
_entity_poly.entity_id
_entity_poly.type
_entity_poly.pdbx_seq_one_letter_code
_entity_poly.pdbx_strand_id
1 'polypeptide(L)'
;MEAIRARPDVMLPASMRAGVYLQRAAQAWALFEGRDFVLPDDIKLLAVPVLAHRLGMRGRGKASEMLTEVVSALPIPPLRQH
;
A
#
# COMPACT_ATOMS: atom_id res chain seq x y z
N MET A 1 1.13 -7.15 0.17
CA MET A 1 -0.29 -7.58 0.12
C MET A 1 -0.60 -8.71 1.09
N GLU A 2 0.29 -9.69 1.27
CA GLU A 2 0.03 -10.84 2.17
C GLU A 2 -0.28 -10.45 3.61
N ALA A 3 0.52 -9.53 4.19
CA ALA A 3 0.29 -9.02 5.54
C ALA A 3 -1.10 -8.38 5.75
N ILE A 4 -1.74 -7.86 4.69
CA ILE A 4 -3.11 -7.33 4.74
C ILE A 4 -4.12 -8.47 4.69
N ARG A 5 -3.87 -9.51 3.87
CA ARG A 5 -4.76 -10.66 3.70
C ARG A 5 -4.82 -11.59 4.90
N ALA A 6 -3.71 -11.69 5.63
CA ALA A 6 -3.62 -12.51 6.83
C ALA A 6 -4.38 -11.94 8.05
N ARG A 7 -4.96 -10.74 7.94
CA ARG A 7 -5.66 -10.09 9.05
C ARG A 7 -7.06 -10.67 9.25
N PRO A 8 -7.44 -11.09 10.47
CA PRO A 8 -8.70 -11.78 10.74
C PRO A 8 -9.94 -10.89 10.61
N ASP A 9 -9.79 -9.57 10.70
CA ASP A 9 -10.85 -8.57 10.57
C ASP A 9 -11.11 -8.12 9.12
N VAL A 10 -10.34 -8.65 8.17
CA VAL A 10 -10.51 -8.43 6.73
C VAL A 10 -11.50 -9.45 6.17
N MET A 11 -12.74 -9.02 5.90
CA MET A 11 -13.79 -9.87 5.32
C MET A 11 -13.65 -10.00 3.80
N LEU A 12 -13.22 -8.94 3.12
CA LEU A 12 -12.90 -8.96 1.68
C LEU A 12 -11.47 -8.43 1.48
N PRO A 13 -10.50 -9.33 1.26
CA PRO A 13 -9.11 -8.93 1.07
C PRO A 13 -8.90 -8.13 -0.20
N ALA A 14 -7.86 -7.29 -0.19
CA ALA A 14 -7.41 -6.59 -1.37
C ALA A 14 -7.04 -7.60 -2.48
N SER A 15 -7.82 -7.59 -3.57
CA SER A 15 -7.54 -8.41 -4.75
C SER A 15 -6.19 -8.05 -5.39
N MET A 16 -5.67 -8.90 -6.28
CA MET A 16 -4.45 -8.61 -7.06
C MET A 16 -4.52 -7.25 -7.78
N ARG A 17 -5.72 -6.81 -8.19
CA ARG A 17 -5.93 -5.49 -8.81
C ARG A 17 -5.52 -4.34 -7.90
N ALA A 18 -5.68 -4.46 -6.59
CA ALA A 18 -5.30 -3.42 -5.64
C ALA A 18 -3.79 -3.15 -5.67
N GLY A 19 -2.97 -4.19 -5.90
CA GLY A 19 -1.53 -4.04 -6.10
C GLY A 19 -1.19 -3.26 -7.38
N VAL A 20 -1.92 -3.54 -8.48
CA VAL A 20 -1.75 -2.82 -9.75
C VAL A 20 -2.12 -1.34 -9.61
N TYR A 21 -3.20 -1.01 -8.90
CA TYR A 21 -3.57 0.38 -8.64
C TYR A 21 -2.52 1.11 -7.79
N LEU A 22 -1.99 0.45 -6.76
CA LEU A 22 -0.94 1.02 -5.93
C LEU A 22 0.34 1.26 -6.74
N GLN A 23 0.73 0.31 -7.58
CA GLN A 23 1.88 0.46 -8.49
C GLN A 23 1.70 1.66 -9.43
N ARG A 24 0.54 1.77 -10.09
CA ARG A 24 0.26 2.88 -11.02
C ARG A 24 0.24 4.23 -10.31
N ALA A 25 -0.36 4.30 -9.12
CA ALA A 25 -0.36 5.51 -8.31
C ALA A 25 1.06 5.92 -7.93
N ALA A 26 1.91 4.97 -7.53
CA ALA A 26 3.29 5.24 -7.16
C ALA A 26 4.13 5.68 -8.37
N GLN A 27 3.94 5.08 -9.55
CA GLN A 27 4.57 5.53 -10.79
C GLN A 27 4.16 6.96 -11.15
N ALA A 28 2.86 7.28 -11.06
CA ALA A 28 2.37 8.62 -11.31
C ALA A 28 2.94 9.64 -10.30
N TRP A 29 3.05 9.24 -9.03
CA TRP A 29 3.65 10.06 -7.98
C TRP A 29 5.14 10.32 -8.20
N ALA A 30 5.91 9.28 -8.55
CA ALA A 30 7.32 9.45 -8.88
C ALA A 30 7.53 10.43 -10.04
N LEU A 31 6.74 10.28 -11.11
CA LEU A 31 6.79 11.20 -12.25
C LEU A 31 6.38 12.63 -11.86
N PHE A 32 5.35 12.78 -11.02
CA PHE A 32 4.94 14.09 -10.50
C PHE A 32 6.05 14.77 -9.69
N GLU A 33 6.84 13.99 -8.94
CA GLU A 33 8.02 14.43 -8.19
C GLU A 33 9.29 14.55 -9.07
N GLY A 34 9.18 14.42 -10.39
CA GLY A 34 10.31 14.55 -11.32
C GLY A 34 11.31 13.39 -11.30
N ARG A 35 10.89 12.21 -10.81
CA ARG A 35 11.71 10.99 -10.75
C ARG A 35 11.22 9.95 -11.75
N ASP A 36 12.16 9.24 -12.37
CA ASP A 36 11.86 8.16 -13.33
C ASP A 36 11.60 6.80 -12.67
N PHE A 37 11.74 6.71 -11.35
CA PHE A 37 11.57 5.46 -10.60
C PHE A 37 10.87 5.67 -9.27
N VAL A 38 10.13 4.63 -8.88
CA VAL A 38 9.38 4.55 -7.62
C VAL A 38 10.31 4.24 -6.47
N LEU A 39 10.19 5.01 -5.38
CA LEU A 39 10.84 4.75 -4.11
C LEU A 39 9.92 3.93 -3.19
N PRO A 40 10.47 3.15 -2.23
CA PRO A 40 9.67 2.49 -1.21
C PRO A 40 8.75 3.45 -0.45
N ASP A 41 9.18 4.70 -0.23
CA ASP A 41 8.39 5.71 0.46
C ASP A 41 7.14 6.14 -0.32
N ASP A 42 7.17 6.13 -1.66
CA ASP A 42 5.99 6.40 -2.49
C ASP A 42 4.91 5.34 -2.24
N ILE A 43 5.33 4.08 -2.13
CA ILE A 43 4.42 2.97 -1.84
C ILE A 43 3.81 3.13 -0.44
N LYS A 44 4.64 3.50 0.55
CA LYS A 44 4.17 3.72 1.93
C LYS A 44 3.17 4.87 2.00
N LEU A 45 3.49 6.00 1.35
CA LEU A 45 2.63 7.18 1.29
C LEU A 45 1.27 6.86 0.68
N LEU A 46 1.24 6.08 -0.40
CA LEU A 46 0.02 5.85 -1.19
C LEU A 46 -0.80 4.64 -0.71
N ALA A 47 -0.24 3.78 0.15
CA ALA A 47 -0.91 2.55 0.58
C ALA A 47 -2.29 2.81 1.22
N VAL A 48 -2.40 3.76 2.15
CA VAL A 48 -3.67 4.10 2.80
C VAL A 48 -4.70 4.70 1.81
N PRO A 49 -4.41 5.81 1.10
CA PRO A 49 -5.40 6.43 0.22
C PRO A 49 -5.84 5.52 -0.93
N VAL A 50 -4.96 4.63 -1.43
CA VAL A 50 -5.30 3.71 -2.53
C VAL A 50 -6.05 2.46 -2.05
N LEU A 51 -5.70 1.90 -0.88
CA LEU A 51 -6.21 0.59 -0.47
C LEU A 51 -7.38 0.66 0.52
N ALA A 52 -7.49 1.69 1.37
CA ALA A 52 -8.45 1.70 2.47
C ALA A 52 -9.91 1.54 2.02
N HIS A 53 -10.28 2.18 0.91
CA HIS A 53 -11.62 2.09 0.35
C HIS A 53 -11.88 0.80 -0.44
N ARG A 54 -10.86 -0.03 -0.63
CA ARG A 54 -10.93 -1.30 -1.39
C ARG A 54 -10.96 -2.54 -0.50
N LEU A 55 -10.82 -2.37 0.81
CA LEU A 55 -10.91 -3.45 1.79
C LEU A 55 -12.35 -3.55 2.30
N GLY A 56 -12.91 -4.76 2.26
CA GLY A 56 -14.17 -5.03 2.95
C GLY A 56 -13.88 -5.28 4.42
N MET A 57 -14.00 -4.24 5.23
CA MET A 57 -13.86 -4.27 6.68
C MET A 57 -15.04 -3.54 7.33
N ARG A 58 -15.42 -3.95 8.54
CA ARG A 58 -16.47 -3.27 9.32
C ARG A 58 -15.95 -1.92 9.85
N GLY A 59 -16.10 -0.88 9.05
CA GLY A 59 -15.76 0.51 9.37
C GLY A 59 -14.53 1.02 8.60
N ARG A 60 -14.70 2.12 7.85
CA ARG A 60 -13.62 2.69 7.01
C ARG A 60 -12.42 3.20 7.82
N GLY A 61 -12.63 3.69 9.05
CA GLY A 61 -11.55 4.11 9.95
C GLY A 61 -10.60 2.95 10.29
N LYS A 62 -11.15 1.77 10.60
CA LYS A 62 -10.36 0.58 10.94
C LYS A 62 -9.47 0.10 9.79
N ALA A 63 -9.94 0.21 8.56
CA ALA A 63 -9.14 -0.15 7.39
C ALA A 63 -7.91 0.76 7.25
N SER A 64 -8.06 2.08 7.45
CA SER A 64 -6.95 3.03 7.40
C SER A 64 -5.95 2.82 8.53
N GLU A 65 -6.42 2.56 9.75
CA GLU A 65 -5.58 2.28 10.93
C GLU A 65 -4.74 1.01 10.72
N MET A 66 -5.39 -0.10 10.34
CA MET A 66 -4.72 -1.36 10.07
C MET A 66 -3.70 -1.24 8.92
N LEU A 67 -4.05 -0.52 7.85
CA LEU A 67 -3.12 -0.29 6.74
C LEU A 67 -1.90 0.52 7.20
N THR A 68 -2.10 1.56 8.00
CA THR A 68 -1.00 2.35 8.58
C THR A 68 -0.08 1.47 9.41
N GLU A 69 -0.65 0.63 10.28
CA GLU A 69 0.11 -0.32 11.10
C GLU A 69 0.93 -1.28 10.23
N VAL A 70 0.28 -1.95 9.26
CA VAL A 70 0.93 -2.92 8.38
C VAL A 70 2.08 -2.28 7.61
N VAL A 71 1.86 -1.11 7.02
CA VAL A 71 2.85 -0.40 6.20
C VAL A 71 4.04 0.07 7.02
N SER A 72 3.78 0.51 8.27
CA SER A 72 4.83 0.98 9.19
C SER A 72 5.75 -0.16 9.64
N ALA A 73 5.21 -1.37 9.77
CA ALA A 73 5.97 -2.56 10.14
C ALA A 73 6.81 -3.16 9.00
N LEU A 74 6.60 -2.73 7.74
CA LEU A 74 7.33 -3.28 6.60
C LEU A 74 8.77 -2.75 6.54
N PRO A 75 9.79 -3.64 6.52
CA PRO A 75 11.16 -3.23 6.35
C PRO A 75 11.35 -2.55 5.00
N ILE A 76 12.15 -1.49 4.96
CA ILE A 76 12.54 -0.86 3.70
C ILE A 76 13.54 -1.81 3.02
N PRO A 77 13.29 -2.23 1.76
CA PRO A 77 14.24 -3.05 1.03
C PRO A 77 15.60 -2.35 0.95
N PRO A 78 16.73 -3.06 1.17
CA PRO A 78 18.04 -2.45 1.00
C PRO A 78 18.20 -1.96 -0.43
N LEU A 79 18.79 -0.78 -0.61
CA LEU A 79 19.18 -0.29 -1.92
C LEU A 79 20.14 -1.32 -2.53
N ARG A 80 19.76 -1.91 -3.67
CA ARG A 80 20.63 -2.82 -4.41
C ARG A 80 21.80 -1.99 -4.93
N GLN A 81 22.95 -2.09 -4.26
CA GLN A 81 24.20 -1.55 -4.79
C GLN A 81 24.64 -2.49 -5.92
N HIS A 82 24.70 -1.95 -7.14
CA HIS A 82 25.34 -2.58 -8.29
C HIS A 82 26.75 -2.05 -8.44
#